data_AF-A0A7S2PUS5-F1
#
_entry.id   AF-A0A7S2PUS5-F1
#
_cell.length_a   1.000
_cell.length_b   1.000
_cell.length_c   1.000
_cell.angle_alpha   90.00
_cell.angle_beta   90.00
_cell.angle_gamma   90.00
#
_symmetry.space_group_name_H-M   'P 1'
#
loop_
_entity.id
_entity.type
_entity.pdbx_description
1 polymer ?
#
loop_
_entity_poly.entity_id
_entity_poly.type
_entity_poly.pdbx_seq_one_letter_code
_entity_poly.pdbx_strand_id
1 'polypeptide(L)'
;RDLKPENILITCPEHGDHAKLADFGMATSVHNFVAPEMSLGSRSTRSSKNRMTAKAGTLAFMPVEVIDDEEGEEELRDMRWYAARDWYGLGCCLLLMLLGERGGRKVHQSRRQVLLPPSQAEILSSCQQALAESTLSLEAFGLVTGLTEQRARSRANSLRLRGSPFLSAAIEELEDFPPQ
;
A
#
# COMPACT_ATOMS: atom_id res chain seq x y z
N ARG A 1 1.75 4.44 -5.14
CA ARG A 1 2.46 5.43 -4.30
C ARG A 1 1.57 6.21 -3.35
N ASP A 2 0.26 6.29 -3.56
CA ASP A 2 -0.70 6.94 -2.63
C ASP A 2 -1.94 6.05 -2.49
N LEU A 3 -1.76 4.77 -2.16
CA LEU A 3 -2.88 3.86 -1.97
C LEU A 3 -3.54 4.15 -0.60
N LYS A 4 -4.81 4.55 -0.64
CA LYS A 4 -5.64 4.93 0.50
C LYS A 4 -7.11 4.73 0.16
N PRO A 5 -8.02 4.68 1.15
CA PRO A 5 -9.44 4.43 0.90
C PRO A 5 -10.06 5.41 -0.10
N GLU A 6 -9.68 6.69 -0.08
CA GLU A 6 -10.20 7.71 -1.00
C GLU A 6 -9.85 7.44 -2.46
N ASN A 7 -8.81 6.63 -2.73
CA ASN A 7 -8.35 6.27 -4.06
C ASN A 7 -8.88 4.89 -4.50
N ILE A 8 -9.79 4.28 -3.72
CA ILE A 8 -10.47 3.02 -4.05
C ILE A 8 -11.95 3.34 -4.30
N LEU A 9 -12.36 3.31 -5.57
CA LEU A 9 -13.73 3.61 -5.98
C LEU A 9 -14.54 2.32 -6.08
N ILE A 10 -15.70 2.28 -5.45
CA ILE A 10 -16.62 1.14 -5.49
C ILE A 10 -17.66 1.41 -6.59
N THR A 11 -17.92 0.44 -7.46
CA THR A 11 -18.99 0.53 -8.47
C THR A 11 -20.36 0.54 -7.78
N CYS A 12 -21.35 1.20 -8.40
CA CYS A 12 -22.71 1.08 -7.88
C CYS A 12 -23.22 -0.36 -8.10
N PRO A 13 -24.12 -0.87 -7.24
CA PRO A 13 -24.58 -2.26 -7.30
C PRO A 13 -25.14 -2.69 -8.66
N GLU A 14 -25.73 -1.74 -9.39
CA GLU A 14 -26.29 -1.92 -10.75
C GLU A 14 -25.23 -2.26 -11.81
N HIS A 15 -23.96 -1.93 -11.54
CA HIS A 15 -22.81 -2.15 -12.44
C HIS A 15 -21.83 -3.21 -11.89
N GLY A 16 -22.29 -4.02 -10.93
CA GLY A 16 -21.50 -5.05 -10.24
C GLY A 16 -20.90 -4.57 -8.92
N ASP A 17 -20.37 -5.53 -8.15
CA ASP A 17 -19.68 -5.29 -6.89
C ASP A 17 -18.17 -5.35 -7.09
N HIS A 18 -17.61 -4.27 -7.64
CA HIS A 18 -16.20 -4.17 -8.00
C HIS A 18 -15.57 -2.91 -7.41
N ALA A 19 -14.29 -3.02 -7.05
CA ALA A 19 -13.48 -1.88 -6.67
C ALA A 19 -12.47 -1.54 -7.77
N LYS A 20 -12.29 -0.24 -8.05
CA LYS A 20 -11.32 0.29 -9.00
C LYS A 20 -10.34 1.21 -8.28
N LEU A 21 -9.05 1.04 -8.56
CA LEU A 21 -8.03 1.98 -8.12
C LEU A 21 -8.09 3.23 -8.99
N ALA A 22 -8.02 4.39 -8.35
CA ALA A 22 -8.02 5.70 -8.98
C ALA A 22 -6.77 6.51 -8.58
N ASP A 23 -6.64 7.70 -9.17
CA ASP A 23 -5.58 8.66 -8.89
C ASP A 23 -4.16 8.11 -9.06
N PHE A 24 -3.89 7.59 -10.27
CA PHE A 24 -2.53 7.25 -10.71
C PHE A 24 -1.67 8.49 -11.04
N GLY A 25 -2.11 9.71 -10.69
CA GLY A 25 -1.37 10.94 -10.97
C GLY A 25 0.03 10.98 -10.35
N MET A 26 0.23 10.22 -9.27
CA MET A 26 1.51 10.02 -8.60
C MET A 26 2.17 8.66 -8.90
N ALA A 27 1.60 7.87 -9.83
CA ALA A 27 2.20 6.62 -10.28
C ALA A 27 3.44 6.91 -11.15
N THR A 28 4.39 5.98 -11.18
CA THR A 28 5.57 6.10 -12.03
C THR A 28 5.76 4.83 -12.84
N SER A 29 6.07 4.99 -14.12
CA SER A 29 6.35 3.87 -15.02
C SER A 29 7.62 3.14 -14.61
N VAL A 30 7.57 1.81 -14.64
CA VAL A 30 8.71 0.91 -14.41
C VAL A 30 9.82 1.15 -15.45
N HIS A 31 9.45 1.58 -16.66
CA HIS A 31 10.39 1.87 -17.74
C HIS A 31 11.33 3.05 -17.43
N ASN A 32 10.95 3.94 -16.51
CA ASN A 32 11.81 5.09 -16.13
C ASN A 32 13.05 4.68 -15.33
N PHE A 33 13.16 3.40 -14.94
CA PHE A 33 14.23 2.86 -14.11
C PHE A 33 15.11 1.87 -14.85
N VAL A 34 14.60 1.28 -15.93
CA VAL A 34 15.38 0.47 -16.86
C VAL A 34 15.90 1.40 -17.95
N ALA A 35 16.83 2.29 -17.60
CA ALA A 35 17.65 2.91 -18.63
C ALA A 35 18.51 1.78 -19.24
N PRO A 36 18.47 1.56 -20.57
CA PRO A 36 19.30 0.54 -21.18
C PRO A 36 20.76 1.00 -21.06
N GLU A 37 21.56 0.22 -20.34
CA GLU A 37 22.99 0.14 -20.62
C GLU A 37 23.13 -0.08 -22.14
N MET A 38 24.06 0.65 -22.77
CA MET A 38 24.34 0.70 -24.23
C MET A 38 23.72 1.85 -25.03
N SER A 39 24.05 3.08 -24.65
CA SER A 39 24.19 4.17 -25.64
C SER A 39 25.56 4.84 -25.48
N LEU A 40 26.58 4.15 -25.99
CA LEU A 40 27.88 4.75 -26.27
C LEU A 40 27.69 5.85 -27.32
N GLY A 41 27.87 7.10 -26.91
CA GLY A 41 28.07 8.21 -27.84
C GLY A 41 26.81 8.99 -28.20
N SER A 42 26.24 9.73 -27.24
CA SER A 42 25.59 10.99 -27.60
C SER A 42 25.69 11.98 -26.46
N ARG A 43 26.46 13.07 -26.70
CA ARG A 43 26.49 14.26 -25.85
C ARG A 43 25.11 14.91 -25.92
N SER A 44 24.20 14.50 -25.05
CA SER A 44 22.89 15.12 -24.92
C SER A 44 22.80 15.88 -23.59
N THR A 45 22.41 17.14 -23.76
CA THR A 45 21.95 18.12 -22.79
C THR A 45 21.31 17.52 -21.54
N ARG A 46 21.75 18.01 -20.37
CA ARG A 46 21.15 17.87 -19.03
C ARG A 46 19.73 17.27 -19.06
N SER A 47 19.67 15.93 -19.09
CA SER A 47 18.46 15.20 -18.76
C SER A 47 18.17 15.55 -17.31
N SER A 48 17.13 16.34 -17.09
CA SER A 48 16.52 16.52 -15.79
C SER A 48 16.13 15.12 -15.31
N LYS A 49 16.99 14.50 -14.48
CA LYS A 49 16.63 13.29 -13.74
C LYS A 49 15.29 13.62 -13.09
N ASN A 50 14.23 12.95 -13.54
CA ASN A 50 12.91 13.04 -12.93
C ASN A 50 13.05 12.50 -11.52
N ARG A 51 13.45 13.39 -10.58
CA ARG A 51 13.58 13.08 -9.17
C ARG A 51 12.20 12.66 -8.72
N MET A 52 12.07 11.39 -8.40
CA MET A 52 10.88 10.90 -7.74
C MET A 52 10.78 11.65 -6.42
N THR A 53 9.80 12.53 -6.27
CA THR A 53 9.54 13.18 -4.98
C THR A 53 9.19 12.09 -3.98
N ALA A 54 10.09 11.82 -3.02
CA ALA A 54 9.94 10.76 -2.03
C ALA A 54 8.71 10.96 -1.12
N LYS A 55 8.27 12.22 -0.96
CA LYS A 55 7.20 12.69 -0.06
C LYS A 55 5.83 12.85 -0.73
N ALA A 56 5.51 12.02 -1.71
CA ALA A 56 4.23 12.07 -2.41
C ALA A 56 3.22 11.08 -1.81
N GLY A 57 2.12 11.58 -1.22
CA GLY A 57 0.97 10.81 -0.73
C GLY A 57 0.53 11.17 0.70
N THR A 58 -0.40 10.41 1.25
CA THR A 58 -1.00 10.67 2.56
C THR A 58 -0.15 10.05 3.67
N LEU A 59 0.49 10.89 4.50
CA LEU A 59 1.49 10.48 5.50
C LEU A 59 1.07 9.32 6.40
N ALA A 60 -0.21 9.22 6.78
CA ALA A 60 -0.70 8.15 7.64
C ALA A 60 -0.69 6.76 6.97
N PHE A 61 -0.69 6.70 5.63
CA PHE A 61 -0.64 5.47 4.83
C PHE A 61 0.77 5.20 4.28
N MET A 62 1.77 5.99 4.71
CA MET A 62 3.16 5.79 4.33
C MET A 62 3.90 5.03 5.42
N PRO A 63 4.73 4.05 5.04
CA PRO A 63 5.59 3.39 6.02
C PRO A 63 6.75 4.32 6.42
N VAL A 64 7.32 4.13 7.62
CA VAL A 64 8.31 5.03 8.22
C VAL A 64 9.57 5.20 7.38
N GLU A 65 9.97 4.18 6.62
CA GLU A 65 11.13 4.28 5.72
C GLU A 65 10.98 5.34 4.61
N VAL A 66 9.78 5.85 4.39
CA VAL A 66 9.48 6.96 3.46
C VAL A 66 9.73 8.32 4.10
N ILE A 67 9.53 8.41 5.41
CA ILE A 67 9.63 9.65 6.17
C ILE A 67 11.09 9.92 6.52
N ASP A 68 11.82 8.88 6.92
CA ASP A 68 13.24 8.92 7.31
C ASP A 68 14.20 8.97 6.09
N ASP A 69 13.64 9.05 4.90
CA ASP A 69 14.30 8.88 3.61
C ASP A 69 15.17 10.07 3.17
N GLU A 70 15.40 11.04 4.06
CA GLU A 70 16.10 12.30 3.77
C GLU A 70 17.63 12.17 3.69
N GLU A 71 18.23 11.04 4.13
CA GLU A 71 19.69 10.91 4.28
C GLU A 71 20.34 9.66 3.62
N GLY A 72 19.57 8.77 2.98
CA GLY A 72 20.08 7.46 2.47
C GLY A 72 20.38 7.39 0.98
N GLU A 73 21.37 6.56 0.60
CA GLU A 73 21.81 6.27 -0.78
C GLU A 73 20.64 5.84 -1.71
N GLU A 74 20.12 6.79 -2.50
CA GLU A 74 19.07 6.56 -3.51
C GLU A 74 19.47 5.51 -4.56
N GLU A 75 20.76 5.26 -4.75
CA GLU A 75 21.32 4.44 -5.84
C GLU A 75 21.03 2.93 -5.73
N LEU A 76 20.57 2.43 -4.58
CA LEU A 76 20.31 0.99 -4.35
C LEU A 76 18.83 0.60 -4.26
N ARG A 77 17.91 1.51 -4.57
CA ARG A 77 16.46 1.23 -4.44
C ARG A 77 15.90 0.51 -5.67
N ASP A 78 15.77 -0.81 -5.54
CA ASP A 78 15.05 -1.66 -6.51
C ASP A 78 13.52 -1.43 -6.44
N MET A 79 12.82 -1.77 -7.52
CA MET A 79 11.35 -1.80 -7.68
C MET A 79 10.62 -2.43 -6.52
N ARG A 80 11.21 -3.46 -5.91
CA ARG A 80 10.66 -4.16 -4.75
C ARG A 80 10.42 -3.21 -3.57
N TRP A 81 11.28 -2.22 -3.38
CA TRP A 81 11.13 -1.24 -2.32
C TRP A 81 9.93 -0.31 -2.58
N TYR A 82 9.75 0.14 -3.83
CA TYR A 82 8.58 0.96 -4.18
C TYR A 82 7.27 0.19 -4.08
N ALA A 83 7.24 -1.07 -4.56
CA ALA A 83 6.08 -1.93 -4.43
C ALA A 83 5.74 -2.21 -2.96
N ALA A 84 6.75 -2.38 -2.09
CA ALA A 84 6.53 -2.55 -0.66
C ALA A 84 5.76 -1.37 -0.02
N ARG A 85 5.90 -0.14 -0.52
CA ARG A 85 5.14 1.01 -0.01
C ARG A 85 3.65 0.87 -0.31
N ASP A 86 3.30 0.39 -1.49
CA ASP A 86 1.91 0.15 -1.87
C ASP A 86 1.31 -1.02 -1.07
N TRP A 87 2.10 -2.07 -0.80
CA TRP A 87 1.68 -3.15 0.11
C TRP A 87 1.39 -2.67 1.53
N TYR A 88 2.19 -1.72 2.04
CA TYR A 88 1.91 -1.11 3.34
C TYR A 88 0.60 -0.32 3.35
N GLY A 89 0.39 0.53 2.35
CA GLY A 89 -0.86 1.28 2.19
C GLY A 89 -2.08 0.35 2.10
N LEU A 90 -1.96 -0.77 1.37
CA LEU A 90 -2.99 -1.80 1.30
C LEU A 90 -3.26 -2.44 2.66
N GLY A 91 -2.21 -2.77 3.42
CA GLY A 91 -2.34 -3.29 4.78
C GLY A 91 -3.11 -2.35 5.70
N CYS A 92 -2.82 -1.04 5.63
CA CYS A 92 -3.56 -0.01 6.35
C CYS A 92 -5.03 0.05 5.92
N CYS A 93 -5.32 -0.03 4.62
CA CYS A 93 -6.71 -0.06 4.12
C CYS A 93 -7.46 -1.30 4.62
N LEU A 94 -6.84 -2.49 4.55
CA LEU A 94 -7.42 -3.74 5.05
C LEU A 94 -7.72 -3.67 6.55
N LEU A 95 -6.78 -3.15 7.34
CA LEU A 95 -6.97 -2.95 8.77
C LEU A 95 -8.21 -2.09 9.07
N LEU A 96 -8.36 -0.96 8.38
CA LEU A 96 -9.50 -0.06 8.56
C LEU A 96 -10.81 -0.68 8.06
N MET A 97 -10.81 -1.45 6.98
CA MET A 97 -12.00 -2.15 6.51
C MET A 97 -12.46 -3.23 7.50
N LEU A 98 -11.52 -3.95 8.12
CA LEU A 98 -11.82 -5.04 9.05
C LEU A 98 -12.29 -4.56 10.42
N LEU A 99 -11.68 -3.49 10.94
CA LEU A 99 -11.88 -3.07 12.32
C LEU A 99 -12.60 -1.71 12.44
N GLY A 100 -12.81 -1.00 11.34
CA GLY A 100 -13.42 0.32 11.33
C GLY A 100 -12.74 1.26 12.33
N GLU A 101 -13.55 1.92 13.16
CA GLU A 101 -13.05 2.86 14.17
C GLU A 101 -12.15 2.22 15.25
N ARG A 102 -12.26 0.91 15.48
CA ARG A 102 -11.44 0.20 16.48
C ARG A 102 -10.02 -0.07 16.00
N GLY A 103 -9.83 -0.15 14.69
CA GLY A 103 -8.51 -0.33 14.09
C GLY A 103 -7.89 0.96 13.58
N GLY A 104 -8.46 2.12 13.93
CA GLY A 104 -7.99 3.42 13.46
C GLY A 104 -8.00 4.48 14.55
N ARG A 105 -7.54 5.66 14.17
CA ARG A 105 -7.49 6.85 15.02
C ARG A 105 -8.28 7.97 14.37
N LYS A 106 -9.21 8.56 15.12
CA LYS A 106 -10.01 9.70 14.67
C LYS A 106 -9.18 10.97 14.77
N VAL A 107 -8.97 11.65 13.65
CA VAL A 107 -8.27 12.94 13.59
C VAL A 107 -9.23 14.01 13.10
N HIS A 108 -9.20 15.16 13.77
CA HIS A 108 -9.96 16.33 13.35
C HIS A 108 -9.03 17.21 12.51
N GLN A 109 -9.35 17.35 11.22
CA GLN A 109 -8.66 18.27 10.33
C GLN A 109 -9.64 19.33 9.85
N SER A 110 -9.41 20.57 10.28
CA SER A 110 -10.27 21.73 10.05
C SER A 110 -11.70 21.54 10.57
N ARG A 111 -12.60 20.97 9.77
CA ARG A 111 -14.01 20.73 10.10
C ARG A 111 -14.47 19.30 9.81
N ARG A 112 -13.57 18.42 9.39
CA ARG A 112 -13.89 17.02 9.08
C ARG A 112 -13.19 16.12 10.08
N GLN A 113 -13.93 15.11 10.52
CA GLN A 113 -13.36 13.98 11.23
C GLN A 113 -12.96 12.95 10.17
N VAL A 114 -11.69 12.55 10.19
CA VAL A 114 -11.14 11.53 9.31
C VAL A 114 -10.64 10.36 10.15
N LEU A 115 -10.83 9.14 9.66
CA LEU A 115 -10.29 7.94 10.28
C LEU A 115 -8.98 7.59 9.59
N LEU A 116 -7.90 7.57 10.36
CA LEU A 116 -6.56 7.22 9.88
C LEU A 116 -6.14 5.88 10.50
N PRO A 117 -5.23 5.12 9.89
CA PRO A 117 -4.65 3.95 10.56
C PRO A 117 -3.85 4.38 11.82
N PRO A 118 -3.59 3.45 12.75
CA PRO A 118 -2.66 3.65 13.86
C PRO A 118 -1.26 3.94 13.32
N SER A 119 -0.36 4.47 14.15
CA SER A 119 1.03 4.59 13.72
C SER A 119 1.62 3.19 13.46
N GLN A 120 2.65 3.10 12.61
CA GLN A 120 3.25 1.80 12.28
C GLN A 120 3.74 1.01 13.50
N ALA A 121 4.17 1.70 14.56
CA ALA A 121 4.57 1.07 15.82
C ALA A 121 3.38 0.46 16.60
N GLU A 122 2.17 0.99 16.40
CA GLU A 122 0.95 0.59 17.11
C GLU A 122 0.12 -0.44 16.34
N ILE A 123 0.38 -0.66 15.04
CA ILE A 123 -0.43 -1.59 14.23
C ILE A 123 -0.39 -3.01 14.81
N LEU A 124 0.80 -3.50 15.21
CA LEU A 124 0.93 -4.85 15.75
C LEU A 124 0.14 -5.05 17.04
N SER A 125 0.27 -4.13 18.00
CA SER A 125 -0.47 -4.19 19.27
C SER A 125 -1.98 -4.06 19.04
N SER A 126 -2.41 -3.19 18.12
CA SER A 126 -3.82 -3.06 17.74
C SER A 126 -4.39 -4.37 17.17
N CYS A 127 -3.63 -5.04 16.29
CA CYS A 127 -4.02 -6.34 15.73
C CYS A 127 -4.04 -7.45 16.78
N GLN A 128 -3.07 -7.46 17.72
CA GLN A 128 -3.03 -8.43 18.82
C GLN A 128 -4.23 -8.26 19.76
N GLN A 129 -4.60 -7.01 20.08
CA GLN A 129 -5.79 -6.72 20.86
C GLN A 129 -7.05 -7.19 20.13
N ALA A 130 -7.20 -6.87 18.84
CA ALA A 130 -8.36 -7.27 18.06
C ALA A 130 -8.49 -8.81 17.95
N LEU A 131 -7.37 -9.52 17.84
CA LEU A 131 -7.30 -10.98 17.85
C LEU A 131 -7.74 -11.55 19.21
N ALA A 132 -7.24 -10.99 20.32
CA ALA A 132 -7.63 -11.38 21.68
C ALA A 132 -9.13 -11.14 21.94
N GLU A 133 -9.69 -10.08 21.37
CA GLU A 133 -11.11 -9.74 21.44
C GLU A 133 -11.97 -10.51 20.42
N SER A 134 -11.38 -11.44 19.65
CA SER A 134 -12.06 -12.22 18.60
C SER A 134 -12.77 -11.38 17.53
N THR A 135 -12.25 -10.18 17.27
CA THR A 135 -12.78 -9.25 16.25
C THR A 135 -11.94 -9.26 14.97
N LEU A 136 -10.82 -9.96 15.00
CA LEU A 136 -9.94 -10.22 13.87
C LEU A 136 -9.62 -11.73 13.85
N SER A 137 -9.77 -12.39 12.71
CA SER A 137 -9.37 -13.80 12.58
C SER A 137 -7.84 -13.95 12.57
N LEU A 138 -7.34 -15.16 12.82
CA LEU A 138 -5.90 -15.44 12.79
C LEU A 138 -5.30 -15.23 11.39
N GLU A 139 -6.07 -15.57 10.35
CA GLU A 139 -5.70 -15.42 8.95
C GLU A 139 -5.64 -13.94 8.56
N ALA A 140 -6.64 -13.15 8.97
CA ALA A 140 -6.69 -11.71 8.76
C ALA A 140 -5.55 -11.01 9.50
N PHE A 141 -5.28 -11.41 10.74
CA PHE A 141 -4.15 -10.95 11.54
C PHE A 141 -2.82 -11.18 10.81
N GLY A 142 -2.58 -12.40 10.33
CA GLY A 142 -1.35 -12.76 9.61
C GLY A 142 -1.19 -11.96 8.31
N LEU A 143 -2.28 -11.74 7.57
CA LEU A 143 -2.24 -10.94 6.35
C LEU A 143 -1.94 -9.46 6.63
N VAL A 144 -2.68 -8.82 7.55
CA VAL A 144 -2.52 -7.40 7.87
C VAL A 144 -1.11 -7.14 8.40
N THR A 145 -0.67 -7.89 9.40
CA THR A 145 0.68 -7.71 9.99
C THR A 145 1.80 -7.97 8.99
N GLY A 146 1.64 -8.94 8.08
CA GLY A 146 2.57 -9.17 6.99
C GLY A 146 2.66 -8.00 6.02
N LEU A 147 1.51 -7.40 5.66
CA LEU A 147 1.45 -6.23 4.77
C LEU A 147 1.96 -4.94 5.44
N THR A 148 1.83 -4.82 6.75
CA THR A 148 2.27 -3.63 7.51
C THR A 148 3.64 -3.78 8.17
N GLU A 149 4.39 -4.84 7.84
CA GLU A 149 5.73 -5.12 8.38
C GLU A 149 6.66 -3.89 8.26
N GLN A 150 7.42 -3.64 9.33
CA GLN A 150 8.34 -2.50 9.43
C GLN A 150 9.43 -2.56 8.38
N ARG A 151 9.98 -3.74 8.14
CA ARG A 151 11.03 -3.93 7.15
C ARG A 151 10.42 -4.13 5.76
N ALA A 152 10.61 -3.17 4.86
CA ALA A 152 10.13 -3.25 3.47
C ALA A 152 10.46 -4.59 2.77
N ARG A 153 11.66 -5.14 3.00
CA ARG A 153 12.10 -6.44 2.43
C ARG A 153 11.38 -7.67 2.98
N SER A 154 10.79 -7.55 4.17
CA SER A 154 10.08 -8.63 4.86
C SER A 154 8.57 -8.52 4.70
N ARG A 155 8.09 -7.39 4.14
CA ARG A 155 6.68 -7.11 3.90
C ARG A 155 6.08 -8.09 2.91
N ALA A 156 4.85 -8.52 3.19
CA ALA A 156 4.08 -9.38 2.32
C ALA A 156 3.92 -8.71 0.94
N ASN A 157 3.92 -9.54 -0.11
CA ASN A 157 3.76 -9.14 -1.49
C ASN A 157 2.57 -9.86 -2.12
N SER A 158 2.36 -9.67 -3.43
CA SER A 158 1.26 -10.30 -4.17
C SER A 158 1.20 -11.82 -4.03
N LEU A 159 2.34 -12.52 -3.96
CA LEU A 159 2.37 -13.98 -3.79
C LEU A 159 1.84 -14.39 -2.42
N ARG A 160 2.25 -13.69 -1.36
CA ARG A 160 1.76 -13.94 0.01
C ARG A 160 0.28 -13.59 0.15
N LEU A 161 -0.17 -12.52 -0.50
CA LEU A 161 -1.57 -12.10 -0.50
C LEU A 161 -2.45 -13.13 -1.21
N ARG A 162 -2.03 -13.59 -2.40
CA ARG A 162 -2.76 -14.63 -3.17
C ARG A 162 -2.82 -15.98 -2.43
N GLY A 163 -1.76 -16.33 -1.71
CA GLY A 163 -1.73 -17.54 -0.89
C GLY A 163 -2.36 -17.39 0.50
N SER A 164 -3.02 -16.27 0.80
CA SER A 164 -3.62 -16.04 2.12
C SER A 164 -4.94 -16.81 2.24
N PRO A 165 -5.12 -17.67 3.27
CA PRO A 165 -6.40 -18.32 3.53
C PRO A 165 -7.54 -17.31 3.80
N PHE A 166 -7.21 -16.10 4.26
CA PHE A 166 -8.19 -15.05 4.48
C PHE A 166 -8.87 -14.59 3.18
N LEU A 167 -8.12 -14.60 2.07
CA LEU A 167 -8.61 -14.11 0.77
C LEU A 167 -8.94 -15.22 -0.21
N SER A 168 -8.74 -16.50 0.13
CA SER A 168 -8.84 -17.59 -0.85
C SER A 168 -10.20 -17.65 -1.52
N ALA A 169 -11.28 -17.61 -0.74
CA ALA A 169 -12.65 -17.64 -1.27
C ALA A 169 -12.95 -16.44 -2.19
N ALA A 170 -12.52 -15.23 -1.80
CA ALA A 170 -12.72 -14.03 -2.60
C ALA A 170 -11.90 -14.04 -3.89
N ILE A 171 -10.70 -14.63 -3.86
CA ILE A 171 -9.85 -14.78 -5.06
C ILE A 171 -10.45 -15.81 -6.00
N GLU A 172 -10.89 -16.96 -5.49
CA GLU A 172 -11.56 -18.01 -6.27
C GLU A 172 -12.80 -17.44 -6.99
N GLU A 173 -13.65 -16.71 -6.27
CA GLU A 173 -14.80 -16.02 -6.85
C GLU A 173 -14.41 -15.07 -7.98
N LEU A 174 -13.38 -14.24 -7.78
CA LEU A 174 -12.92 -13.28 -8.79
C LEU A 174 -12.26 -13.94 -10.01
N GLU A 175 -11.60 -15.08 -9.85
CA GLU A 175 -10.92 -15.79 -10.94
C GLU A 175 -11.89 -16.64 -11.78
N ASP A 176 -13.00 -17.10 -11.18
CA ASP A 176 -14.06 -17.83 -11.88
C ASP A 176 -14.93 -16.95 -12.79
N PHE A 177 -14.87 -15.61 -12.62
CA PHE A 177 -15.45 -14.65 -13.57
C PHE A 177 -14.36 -14.09 -14.49
N PRO A 178 -14.18 -14.62 -15.72
CA PRO A 178 -13.24 -14.03 -16.65
C PRO A 178 -13.64 -12.57 -16.92
N PRO A 179 -12.66 -11.64 -17.01
CA PRO A 179 -12.95 -10.26 -17.33
C PRO A 179 -13.69 -10.18 -18.67
N GLN A 180 -14.87 -9.53 -18.68
CA GLN A 180 -15.63 -9.23 -19.89
C GLN A 180 -14.95 -8.16 -20.75
#